data_AF-A0A382FK91-F1
#
_entry.id   AF-A0A382FK91-F1
#
_cell.length_a   1.000
_cell.length_b   1.000
_cell.length_c   1.000
_cell.angle_alpha   90.00
_cell.angle_beta   90.00
_cell.angle_gamma   90.00
#
_symmetry.space_group_name_H-M   'P 1'
#
loop_
_entity.id
_entity.type
_entity.pdbx_description
1 polymer ?
#
loop_
_entity_poly.entity_id
_entity_poly.type
_entity_poly.pdbx_seq_one_letter_code
_entity_poly.pdbx_strand_id
1 'polypeptide(L)'
;MTIGKATYDPGWKWSRDVSPLAHTEFCEVEHLGMVLSGSATVVFKDGTIHTVKKGDVFYVPPEPHDSWVLGEQEYVSIHFLGADKYAD
;
A
#
# COMPACT_ATOMS: atom_id res chain seq x y z
N MET A 1 3.04 16.86 -11.95
CA MET A 1 2.13 16.00 -11.16
C MET A 1 2.35 14.59 -11.64
N THR A 2 2.74 13.69 -10.73
CA THR A 2 2.96 12.26 -11.04
C THR A 2 1.82 11.47 -10.42
N ILE A 3 1.20 10.58 -11.21
CA ILE A 3 0.21 9.62 -10.72
C ILE A 3 0.83 8.25 -10.88
N GLY A 4 0.95 7.50 -9.77
CA GLY A 4 1.48 6.15 -9.77
C GLY A 4 0.38 5.12 -9.96
N LYS A 5 0.72 3.99 -10.57
CA LYS A 5 -0.10 2.77 -10.53
C LYS A 5 0.66 1.70 -9.77
N ALA A 6 0.07 1.18 -8.71
CA ALA A 6 0.57 0.02 -8.00
C ALA A 6 -0.17 -1.24 -8.44
N THR A 7 0.55 -2.35 -8.54
CA THR A 7 -0.02 -3.68 -8.83
C THR A 7 0.74 -4.68 -7.98
N TYR A 8 0.03 -5.43 -7.15
CA TYR A 8 0.59 -6.41 -6.23
C TYR A 8 -0.11 -7.75 -6.41
N ASP A 9 0.69 -8.81 -6.55
CA ASP A 9 0.23 -10.19 -6.67
C ASP A 9 -0.34 -10.73 -5.37
N PRO A 10 -1.22 -11.76 -5.43
CA PRO A 10 -1.62 -12.53 -4.26
C PRO A 10 -0.43 -12.97 -3.41
N GLY A 11 -0.54 -12.77 -2.10
CA GLY A 11 0.50 -13.06 -1.15
C GLY A 11 1.56 -11.96 -0.99
N TRP A 12 1.61 -10.92 -1.83
CA TRP A 12 2.50 -9.76 -1.67
C TRP A 12 2.33 -9.09 -0.30
N LYS A 13 3.44 -8.72 0.34
CA LYS A 13 3.49 -8.01 1.63
C LYS A 13 4.65 -7.04 1.67
N TRP A 14 4.40 -5.79 2.03
CA TRP A 14 5.38 -4.70 2.05
C TRP A 14 6.62 -5.05 2.87
N SER A 15 6.43 -5.51 4.13
CA SER A 15 7.55 -5.89 5.00
C SER A 15 8.41 -7.06 4.49
N ARG A 16 7.89 -7.86 3.56
CA ARG A 16 8.65 -8.96 2.96
C ARG A 16 9.31 -8.54 1.64
N ASP A 17 8.56 -7.85 0.79
CA ASP A 17 8.92 -7.66 -0.62
C ASP A 17 9.55 -6.28 -0.89
N VAL A 18 9.25 -5.26 -0.08
CA VAL A 18 9.72 -3.88 -0.28
C VAL A 18 10.68 -3.42 0.81
N SER A 19 10.48 -3.83 2.06
CA SER A 19 11.38 -3.50 3.18
C SER A 19 12.88 -3.72 2.87
N PRO A 20 13.31 -4.82 2.22
CA PRO A 20 14.72 -5.00 1.86
C PRO A 20 15.28 -3.96 0.89
N LEU A 21 14.42 -3.35 0.07
CA LEU A 21 14.77 -2.32 -0.92
C LEU A 21 14.77 -0.92 -0.28
N ALA A 22 13.77 -0.63 0.55
CA ALA A 22 13.60 0.67 1.21
C ALA A 22 14.52 0.84 2.46
N HIS A 23 15.19 -0.22 2.90
CA HIS A 23 16.02 -0.22 4.11
C HIS A 23 15.30 0.22 5.40
N THR A 24 13.98 0.07 5.45
CA THR A 24 13.12 0.36 6.61
C THR A 24 12.23 -0.84 6.93
N GLU A 25 11.83 -0.99 8.20
CA GLU A 25 10.95 -2.09 8.65
C GLU A 25 9.48 -1.90 8.20
N PHE A 26 9.06 -0.65 8.01
CA PHE A 26 7.70 -0.27 7.63
C PHE A 26 7.69 0.80 6.54
N CYS A 27 6.57 0.90 5.84
CA CYS A 27 6.29 2.01 4.96
C CYS A 27 6.00 3.27 5.80
N GLU A 28 6.66 4.38 5.47
CA GLU A 28 6.44 5.70 6.08
C GLU A 28 5.95 6.73 5.03
N VAL A 29 5.60 6.23 3.84
CA VAL A 29 5.15 7.06 2.73
C VAL A 29 3.68 7.42 2.93
N GLU A 30 3.38 8.71 2.83
CA GLU A 30 2.00 9.19 2.80
C GLU A 30 1.34 8.80 1.47
N HIS A 31 0.17 8.16 1.53
CA HIS A 31 -0.55 7.72 0.36
C HIS A 31 -1.95 8.34 0.29
N LEU A 32 -2.30 8.84 -0.89
CA LEU A 32 -3.68 9.14 -1.28
C LEU A 32 -3.97 8.43 -2.59
N GLY A 33 -4.99 7.59 -2.64
CA GLY A 33 -5.24 6.76 -3.81
C GLY A 33 -6.65 6.22 -3.93
N MET A 34 -6.87 5.44 -4.99
CA MET A 34 -8.12 4.72 -5.25
C MET A 34 -7.84 3.29 -5.68
N VAL A 35 -8.62 2.34 -5.18
CA VAL A 35 -8.51 0.93 -5.55
C VAL A 35 -9.31 0.63 -6.82
N LEU A 36 -8.64 0.07 -7.82
CA LEU A 36 -9.24 -0.34 -9.09
C LEU A 36 -9.64 -1.81 -9.12
N SER A 37 -8.89 -2.68 -8.43
CA SER A 37 -9.10 -4.13 -8.40
C SER A 37 -8.58 -4.75 -7.10
N GLY A 38 -9.17 -5.88 -6.68
CA GLY A 38 -8.75 -6.63 -5.52
C GLY A 38 -8.99 -5.91 -4.19
N SER A 39 -8.25 -6.35 -3.18
CA SER A 39 -8.26 -5.77 -1.83
C SER A 39 -6.89 -5.89 -1.20
N ALA A 40 -6.56 -4.91 -0.36
CA ALA A 40 -5.36 -4.92 0.47
C ALA A 40 -5.71 -4.44 1.87
N THR A 41 -4.82 -4.71 2.81
CA THR A 41 -4.91 -4.13 4.15
C THR A 41 -3.72 -3.25 4.44
N VAL A 42 -3.92 -2.30 5.34
CA VAL A 42 -2.91 -1.44 5.94
C VAL A 42 -2.96 -1.67 7.44
N VAL A 43 -1.81 -1.94 8.04
CA VAL A 43 -1.70 -2.22 9.48
C VAL A 43 -0.64 -1.32 10.10
N PHE A 44 -1.07 -0.47 11.02
CA PHE A 44 -0.21 0.43 11.77
C PHE A 44 0.43 -0.29 12.97
N LYS A 45 1.52 0.28 13.49
CA LYS A 45 2.23 -0.25 14.67
C LYS A 45 1.37 -0.39 15.93
N ASP A 46 0.35 0.44 16.08
CA ASP A 46 -0.59 0.38 17.21
C ASP A 46 -1.61 -0.78 17.09
N GLY A 47 -1.57 -1.53 15.99
CA GLY A 47 -2.49 -2.62 15.69
C GLY A 47 -3.77 -2.18 14.99
N THR A 48 -3.91 -0.90 14.64
CA THR A 48 -5.03 -0.41 13.85
C THR A 48 -4.96 -1.00 12.44
N ILE A 49 -6.06 -1.58 11.97
CA ILE A 49 -6.15 -2.27 10.68
C ILE A 49 -7.22 -1.60 9.82
N HIS A 50 -6.87 -1.27 8.58
CA HIS A 50 -7.80 -0.79 7.57
C HIS A 50 -7.74 -1.68 6.33
N THR A 51 -8.89 -2.15 5.86
CA THR A 51 -8.99 -2.85 4.58
C THR A 51 -9.54 -1.90 3.52
N VAL A 52 -8.88 -1.89 2.36
CA VAL A 52 -9.31 -1.17 1.17
C VAL A 52 -9.65 -2.17 0.06
N LYS A 53 -10.72 -1.91 -0.67
CA LYS A 53 -11.22 -2.77 -1.75
C LYS A 53 -11.63 -1.93 -2.96
N LYS A 54 -11.83 -2.61 -4.10
CA LYS A 54 -12.29 -1.98 -5.35
C LYS A 54 -13.36 -0.92 -5.12
N GLY A 55 -13.10 0.28 -5.62
CA GLY A 55 -14.00 1.44 -5.52
C GLY A 55 -13.70 2.38 -4.36
N ASP A 56 -12.93 1.95 -3.37
CA ASP A 56 -12.55 2.81 -2.23
C ASP A 56 -11.53 3.87 -2.66
N VAL A 57 -11.72 5.09 -2.17
CA VAL A 57 -10.68 6.11 -2.07
C VAL A 57 -10.07 6.00 -0.68
N PHE A 58 -8.75 5.96 -0.59
CA PHE A 58 -8.05 5.74 0.67
C PHE A 58 -6.99 6.82 0.89
N TYR A 59 -6.78 7.10 2.18
CA TYR A 59 -5.68 7.92 2.67
C TYR A 59 -4.95 7.11 3.74
N VAL A 60 -3.63 6.97 3.58
CA VAL A 60 -2.74 6.38 4.56
C VAL A 60 -1.76 7.48 4.97
N PRO A 61 -1.83 7.97 6.21
CA PRO A 61 -0.91 8.99 6.69
C PRO A 61 0.52 8.40 6.85
N PRO A 62 1.57 9.23 7.01
CA PRO A 62 2.97 8.77 6.98
C PRO A 62 3.39 7.94 8.21
N GLU A 63 2.49 7.68 9.16
CA GLU A 63 2.73 6.79 10.28
C GLU A 63 3.16 5.40 9.79
N PRO A 64 4.18 4.79 10.42
CA PRO A 64 4.70 3.50 10.01
C PRO A 64 3.62 2.43 9.90
N HIS A 65 3.50 1.85 8.71
CA HIS A 65 2.51 0.81 8.41
C HIS A 65 3.09 -0.31 7.54
N ASP A 66 2.51 -1.49 7.69
CA ASP A 66 2.69 -2.62 6.78
C ASP A 66 1.46 -2.74 5.88
N SER A 67 1.60 -3.40 4.73
CA SER A 67 0.47 -3.66 3.85
C SER A 67 0.62 -4.98 3.13
N TRP A 68 -0.50 -5.63 2.80
CA TRP A 68 -0.50 -6.86 2.01
C TRP A 68 -1.79 -7.04 1.24
N VAL A 69 -1.70 -7.82 0.17
CA VAL A 69 -2.85 -8.23 -0.65
C VAL A 69 -3.71 -9.23 0.12
N LEU A 70 -5.02 -9.04 0.04
CA LEU A 70 -6.01 -9.98 0.57
C LEU A 70 -6.64 -10.80 -0.56
N GLY A 71 -6.67 -12.12 -0.39
CA GLY A 71 -7.28 -13.06 -1.33
C GLY A 71 -6.39 -13.37 -2.54
N GLU A 72 -7.02 -13.96 -3.56
CA GLU A 72 -6.35 -14.52 -4.74
C GLU A 72 -6.41 -13.60 -5.98
N GLN A 73 -6.91 -12.37 -5.82
CA GLN A 73 -6.99 -11.39 -6.90
C GLN A 73 -5.90 -10.33 -6.73
N GLU A 74 -5.25 -9.96 -7.83
CA GLU A 74 -4.30 -8.83 -7.85
C GLU A 74 -4.94 -7.56 -7.30
N TYR A 75 -4.23 -6.93 -6.38
CA TYR A 75 -4.54 -5.60 -5.91
C TYR A 75 -3.98 -4.58 -6.90
N VAL A 76 -4.85 -3.69 -7.41
CA VAL A 76 -4.46 -2.61 -8.30
C VAL A 76 -4.99 -1.30 -7.76
N SER A 77 -4.13 -0.30 -7.61
CA SER A 77 -4.51 1.05 -7.18
C SER A 77 -3.82 2.13 -8.00
N ILE A 78 -4.43 3.30 -8.01
CA ILE A 78 -3.80 4.55 -8.46
C ILE A 78 -3.47 5.41 -7.25
N HIS A 79 -2.28 6.00 -7.24
CA HIS A 79 -1.77 6.84 -6.16
C HIS A 79 -1.58 8.27 -6.69
N PHE A 80 -2.30 9.21 -6.09
CA PHE A 80 -2.21 10.64 -6.34
C PHE A 80 -1.10 11.30 -5.52
N LEU A 81 -0.71 10.68 -4.39
CA LEU A 81 0.39 11.08 -3.50
C LEU A 81 1.23 9.86 -3.10
N GLY A 82 2.54 10.06 -2.97
CA GLY A 82 3.51 9.05 -2.51
C GLY A 82 4.09 8.15 -3.60
N ALA A 83 3.67 8.32 -4.86
CA ALA A 83 4.16 7.53 -5.98
C ALA A 83 5.62 7.83 -6.36
N ASP A 84 6.13 9.00 -6.00
CA ASP A 84 7.48 9.48 -6.30
C ASP A 84 8.54 9.02 -5.30
N LYS A 85 8.14 8.37 -4.19
CA LYS A 85 9.04 7.97 -3.08
C LYS A 85 8.72 6.59 -2.50
N TYR A 86 8.24 5.67 -3.34
CA TYR A 86 7.63 4.43 -2.85
C TYR A 86 8.62 3.39 -2.30
N ALA A 87 9.82 3.26 -2.88
CA ALA A 87 10.74 2.15 -2.55
C ALA A 87 12.23 2.52 -2.73
N ASP A 88 12.64 3.72 -2.30
CA ASP A 88 14.01 4.24 -2.45
C ASP A 88 14.68 4.54 -1.10
#